data_AF-A0AAP0QSX5-F1
#
_entry.id   AF-A0AAP0QSX5-F1
#
_cell.length_a   1.000
_cell.length_b   1.000
_cell.length_c   1.000
_cell.angle_alpha   90.00
_cell.angle_beta   90.00
_cell.angle_gamma   90.00
#
_symmetry.space_group_name_H-M   'P 1'
#
loop_
_entity.id
_entity.type
_entity.pdbx_description
1 polymer ?
#
loop_
_entity_poly.entity_id
_entity_poly.type
_entity_poly.pdbx_seq_one_letter_code
_entity_poly.pdbx_strand_id
1 'polypeptide(L)'
;MNDVITGMIFCGTRLYMQESSKNRDNSSRSTALVLLNTRNTGGYKSLKEMIMADGESSWGDQFLHVSVPDLTKPEASNPLEFVLKAQKIIKRKRIL
;
A
#
# COMPACT_ATOMS: atom_id res chain seq x y z
N MET A 1 7.65 6.85 1.62
CA MET A 1 7.13 7.01 2.99
C MET A 1 5.77 6.32 3.12
N ASN A 2 4.78 6.70 2.30
CA ASN A 2 3.44 6.05 2.32
C ASN A 2 3.50 4.53 2.11
N ASP A 3 4.41 4.05 1.27
CA ASP A 3 4.62 2.63 0.96
C ASP A 3 5.09 1.78 2.16
N VAL A 4 5.88 2.36 3.07
CA VAL A 4 6.33 1.67 4.30
C VAL A 4 5.17 1.59 5.31
N ILE A 5 4.46 2.70 5.51
CA ILE A 5 3.30 2.77 6.42
C ILE A 5 2.21 1.80 5.97
N THR A 6 1.87 1.78 4.67
CA THR A 6 0.93 0.80 4.12
C THR A 6 1.40 -0.64 4.35
N GLY A 7 2.70 -0.91 4.25
CA GLY A 7 3.27 -2.22 4.58
C GLY A 7 3.08 -2.62 6.05
N MET A 8 3.22 -1.67 6.98
CA MET A 8 2.96 -1.90 8.42
C MET A 8 1.47 -2.18 8.68
N ILE A 9 0.57 -1.43 8.03
CA ILE A 9 -0.88 -1.66 8.10
C ILE A 9 -1.21 -3.06 7.58
N PHE A 10 -0.65 -3.48 6.44
CA PHE A 10 -0.85 -4.82 5.90
C PHE A 10 -0.37 -5.92 6.85
N CYS A 11 0.76 -5.69 7.53
CA CYS A 11 1.29 -6.62 8.53
C CYS A 11 0.32 -6.81 9.69
N GLY A 12 -0.18 -5.70 10.27
CA GLY A 12 -1.16 -5.74 11.34
C GLY A 12 -2.47 -6.40 10.92
N THR A 13 -2.98 -6.07 9.74
CA THR A 13 -4.18 -6.70 9.17
C THR A 13 -3.99 -8.21 9.00
N ARG A 14 -2.82 -8.66 8.53
CA ARG A 14 -2.55 -10.10 8.39
C ARG A 14 -2.46 -10.84 9.72
N LEU A 15 -1.80 -10.25 10.71
CA LEU A 15 -1.76 -10.81 12.07
C LEU A 15 -3.18 -10.94 12.64
N TYR A 16 -3.99 -9.88 12.50
CA TYR A 16 -5.39 -9.90 12.93
C TYR A 16 -6.20 -10.99 12.22
N MET A 17 -6.05 -11.12 10.89
CA MET A 17 -6.76 -12.13 10.12
C MET A 17 -6.38 -13.54 10.59
N GLN A 18 -5.09 -13.85 10.75
CA GLN A 18 -4.63 -15.18 11.17
C GLN A 18 -5.16 -15.57 12.55
N GLU A 19 -5.14 -14.62 13.50
CA GLU A 19 -5.64 -14.88 14.86
C GLU A 19 -7.16 -15.03 14.88
N SER A 20 -7.88 -14.17 14.14
CA SER A 20 -9.34 -14.23 14.02
C SER A 20 -9.82 -15.47 13.26
N SER A 21 -8.97 -16.03 12.40
CA SER A 21 -9.28 -17.17 11.54
C SER A 21 -8.66 -18.47 12.03
N LYS A 22 -8.47 -18.65 13.34
CA LYS A 22 -7.80 -19.80 14.01
C LYS A 22 -8.17 -21.22 13.54
N ASN A 23 -9.22 -21.39 12.72
CA ASN A 23 -9.68 -22.66 12.10
C ASN A 23 -9.85 -22.60 10.57
N ARG A 24 -9.31 -21.59 9.88
CA ARG A 24 -9.38 -21.41 8.42
C ARG A 24 -7.98 -21.38 7.82
N ASP A 25 -7.91 -21.80 6.56
CA ASP A 25 -6.66 -21.88 5.82
C ASP A 25 -6.00 -20.48 5.69
N ASN A 26 -4.74 -20.40 6.15
CA ASN A 26 -3.89 -19.22 6.08
C ASN A 26 -3.52 -18.83 4.63
N SER A 27 -3.95 -19.60 3.63
CA SER A 27 -3.76 -19.34 2.19
C SER A 27 -4.75 -18.34 1.59
N SER A 28 -5.61 -17.73 2.40
CA SER A 28 -6.66 -16.83 1.93
C SER A 28 -6.09 -15.54 1.31
N ARG A 29 -6.13 -15.47 -0.03
CA ARG A 29 -5.71 -14.29 -0.80
C ARG A 29 -6.54 -13.07 -0.41
N SER A 30 -5.89 -11.93 -0.19
CA SER A 30 -6.58 -10.68 0.10
C SER A 30 -6.01 -9.54 -0.72
N THR A 31 -6.89 -8.61 -1.09
CA THR A 31 -6.55 -7.43 -1.88
C THR A 31 -7.05 -6.22 -1.12
N ALA A 32 -6.17 -5.24 -0.93
CA ALA A 32 -6.50 -3.97 -0.34
C ALA A 32 -6.67 -2.92 -1.44
N LEU A 33 -7.66 -2.05 -1.26
CA LEU A 33 -7.77 -0.80 -2.00
C LEU A 33 -6.98 0.26 -1.24
N VAL A 34 -5.88 0.73 -1.83
CA VAL A 34 -5.02 1.76 -1.23
C VAL A 34 -5.29 3.09 -1.91
N LEU A 35 -5.69 4.08 -1.12
CA LEU A 35 -5.85 5.46 -1.58
C LEU A 35 -4.54 6.22 -1.37
N LEU A 36 -3.88 6.60 -2.46
CA LEU A 36 -2.66 7.38 -2.43
C LEU A 36 -2.96 8.81 -2.87
N ASN A 37 -2.86 9.75 -1.94
CA ASN A 37 -2.79 11.16 -2.27
C ASN A 37 -1.42 11.45 -2.89
N THR A 38 -1.34 11.54 -4.22
CA THR A 38 -0.10 11.89 -4.93
C THR A 38 0.03 13.40 -5.02
N ARG A 39 0.17 14.08 -3.87
CA ARG A 39 0.62 15.48 -3.88
C ARG A 39 2.07 15.49 -4.33
N ASN A 40 2.33 15.95 -5.55
CA ASN A 40 3.69 16.13 -6.02
C ASN A 40 4.42 17.06 -5.03
N THR A 41 5.56 16.62 -4.49
CA THR A 41 6.36 17.39 -3.52
C THR A 41 7.07 18.60 -4.14
N GLY A 42 6.80 18.91 -5.40
CA GLY A 42 7.29 20.11 -6.10
C GLY A 42 6.41 21.33 -5.82
N GLY A 43 6.70 22.03 -4.72
CA GLY A 43 6.26 23.41 -4.48
C GLY A 43 4.75 23.65 -4.31
N TYR A 44 4.41 24.87 -3.89
CA TYR A 44 3.03 25.36 -3.92
C TYR A 44 2.63 25.63 -5.37
N LYS A 45 1.60 24.93 -5.87
CA LYS A 45 0.97 25.26 -7.15
C LYS A 45 -0.23 26.18 -6.93
N SER A 46 -0.38 27.17 -7.81
CA SER A 46 -1.50 28.10 -7.79
C SER A 46 -2.81 27.46 -8.26
N LEU A 47 -3.95 28.04 -7.88
CA LEU A 47 -5.28 27.53 -8.28
C LEU A 47 -5.42 27.39 -9.80
N LYS A 48 -4.82 28.30 -10.56
CA LYS A 48 -4.83 28.28 -12.03
C LYS A 48 -4.08 27.06 -12.58
N GLU A 49 -2.99 26.66 -11.95
CA GLU A 49 -2.22 25.45 -12.31
C GLU A 49 -2.93 24.16 -11.87
N MET A 50 -3.77 24.22 -10.83
CA MET A 50 -4.59 23.08 -10.38
C MET A 50 -5.80 22.84 -11.30
N ILE A 51 -6.30 23.87 -11.99
CA ILE A 51 -7.47 23.80 -12.88
C ILE A 51 -7.07 23.44 -14.32
N MET A 52 -5.86 23.79 -14.75
CA MET A 52 -5.36 23.48 -16.09
C MET A 52 -4.91 22.01 -16.16
N ALA A 53 -5.78 21.15 -16.69
CA ALA A 53 -5.59 19.70 -16.79
C ALA A 53 -4.42 19.25 -17.68
N ASP A 54 -3.76 20.17 -18.40
CA ASP A 54 -2.67 19.88 -19.34
C ASP A 54 -1.27 19.79 -18.67
N GLY A 55 -1.19 19.96 -17.35
CA GLY A 55 0.08 20.05 -16.62
C GLY A 55 0.62 18.73 -16.08
N GLU A 56 1.15 17.85 -16.94
CA GLU A 56 2.11 16.72 -16.72
C GLU A 56 2.00 15.82 -15.46
N SER A 57 1.01 15.99 -14.59
CA SER A 57 0.97 15.33 -13.28
C SER A 57 -0.48 15.10 -12.89
N SER A 58 -0.86 13.85 -12.67
CA SER A 58 -2.17 13.48 -12.12
C SER A 58 -2.32 14.08 -10.72
N TRP A 59 -2.89 15.28 -10.65
CA TRP A 59 -3.36 15.84 -9.39
C TRP A 59 -4.57 15.04 -8.94
N GLY A 60 -4.43 14.25 -7.88
CA GLY A 60 -5.56 13.58 -7.28
C GLY A 60 -5.22 12.38 -6.40
N ASP A 61 -6.30 11.72 -5.99
CA ASP A 61 -6.33 10.44 -5.30
C ASP A 61 -6.10 9.31 -6.31
N GLN A 62 -4.98 8.60 -6.20
CA GLN A 62 -4.74 7.37 -6.95
C GLN A 62 -5.29 6.18 -6.18
N PHE A 63 -6.20 5.44 -6.81
CA PHE A 63 -6.74 4.19 -6.28
C PHE A 63 -5.91 3.02 -6.79
N LEU A 64 -5.32 2.26 -5.88
CA LEU A 64 -4.49 1.12 -6.23
C LEU A 64 -4.98 -0.16 -5.57
N HIS A 65 -5.34 -1.15 -6.40
CA HIS A 65 -5.60 -2.50 -5.94
C HIS A 65 -4.26 -3.21 -5.70
N VAL A 66 -3.95 -3.47 -4.44
CA VAL A 66 -2.69 -4.09 -4.02
C VAL A 66 -2.98 -5.41 -3.33
N SER A 67 -2.37 -6.49 -3.81
CA SER A 67 -2.41 -7.77 -3.10
C SER A 67 -1.71 -7.64 -1.76
N VAL A 68 -2.41 -7.98 -0.68
CA VAL A 68 -1.84 -8.07 0.65
C VAL A 68 -0.99 -9.34 0.69
N PRO A 69 0.30 -9.27 1.05
CA PRO A 69 1.15 -10.45 1.11
C PRO A 69 0.61 -11.44 2.14
N ASP A 70 0.81 -12.73 1.88
CA ASP A 70 0.57 -13.74 2.91
C ASP A 70 1.68 -13.69 3.95
N LEU A 71 1.29 -13.92 5.21
CA LEU A 71 2.17 -13.89 6.36
C LEU A 71 2.64 -15.31 6.65
N THR A 72 3.90 -15.58 6.37
CA THR A 72 4.52 -16.87 6.66
C THR A 72 5.00 -16.93 8.12
N LYS A 73 5.14 -18.14 8.68
CA LYS A 73 5.65 -18.34 10.05
C LYS A 73 6.98 -17.62 10.33
N PRO A 74 8.00 -17.62 9.45
CA PRO A 74 9.23 -16.85 9.68
C PRO A 74 9.03 -15.33 9.63
N GLU A 75 8.15 -14.83 8.76
CA GLU A 75 7.82 -13.39 8.66
C GLU A 75 7.04 -12.89 9.90
N ALA A 76 6.30 -13.76 10.59
CA ALA A 76 5.65 -13.41 11.86
C ALA A 76 6.67 -13.15 12.99
N SER A 77 7.84 -13.79 12.93
CA SER A 77 8.96 -13.57 13.87
C SER A 77 9.81 -12.36 13.49
N ASN A 78 9.73 -11.89 12.24
CA ASN A 78 10.44 -10.69 11.78
C ASN A 78 9.52 -9.78 10.94
N PRO A 79 8.77 -8.86 11.58
CA PRO A 79 7.81 -8.00 10.89
C PRO A 79 8.48 -7.07 9.85
N LEU A 80 9.78 -6.79 9.96
CA LEU A 80 10.49 -5.95 9.00
C LEU A 80 10.58 -6.63 7.62
N GLU A 81 10.75 -7.95 7.56
CA GLU A 81 10.77 -8.67 6.27
C GLU A 81 9.42 -8.60 5.56
N PHE A 82 8.33 -8.74 6.32
CA PHE A 82 6.98 -8.59 5.78
C PHE A 82 6.77 -7.17 5.23
N VAL A 83 7.13 -6.14 5.99
CA VAL A 83 6.97 -4.74 5.57
C VAL A 83 7.79 -4.45 4.31
N LEU A 84 9.03 -4.96 4.22
CA LEU A 84 9.87 -4.82 3.03
C LEU A 84 9.26 -5.53 1.80
N LYS A 85 8.66 -6.71 1.97
CA LYS A 85 7.95 -7.44 0.92
C LYS A 85 6.73 -6.66 0.43
N ALA A 86 5.89 -6.17 1.36
CA ALA A 86 4.73 -5.34 1.04
C ALA A 86 5.15 -4.06 0.29
N GLN A 87 6.20 -3.37 0.77
CA GLN A 87 6.74 -2.18 0.13
C GLN A 87 7.17 -2.45 -1.32
N LYS A 88 7.86 -3.57 -1.58
CA LYS A 88 8.26 -3.96 -2.94
C LYS A 88 7.06 -4.16 -3.87
N ILE A 89 5.99 -4.79 -3.37
CA ILE A 89 4.75 -5.00 -4.14
C ILE A 89 4.08 -3.66 -4.47
N ILE A 90 3.95 -2.75 -3.48
CA ILE A 90 3.34 -1.43 -3.66
C ILE A 90 4.16 -0.59 -4.65
N LYS A 91 5.50 -0.57 -4.52
CA LYS A 91 6.39 0.16 -5.44
C LYS A 91 6.24 -0.30 -6.88
N ARG A 92 6.17 -1.62 -7.13
CA ARG A 92 5.95 -2.17 -8.48
C ARG A 92 4.62 -1.70 -9.10
N LYS A 93 3.59 -1.58 -8.27
CA LYS A 93 2.25 -1.15 -8.69
C LYS A 93 2.11 0.36 -8.89
N ARG A 94 3.07 1.16 -8.41
CA ARG A 94 3.11 2.62 -8.59
C ARG A 94 3.87 3.07 -9.85
N ILE A 95 4.64 2.17 -10.46
CA ILE A 95 5.45 2.43 -11.68
C ILE A 95 4.70 1.99 -12.96
N LEU A 96 3.53 1.36 -12.81
CA LEU A 96 2.56 1.07 -13.86
C LEU A 96 1.45 2.11 -13.83
#